data_AF-A0A512JAM2-F1
#
_entry.id   AF-A0A512JAM2-F1
#
_cell.length_a   1.000
_cell.length_b   1.000
_cell.length_c   1.000
_cell.angle_alpha   90.00
_cell.angle_beta   90.00
_cell.angle_gamma   90.00
#
_symmetry.space_group_name_H-M   'P 1'
#
loop_
_entity.id
_entity.type
_entity.pdbx_description
1 polymer ?
#
loop_
_entity_poly.entity_id
_entity_poly.type
_entity_poly.pdbx_seq_one_letter_code
_entity_poly.pdbx_strand_id
1 'polypeptide(L)'
;MGRNRIFVGPEQRDFLDRAEGGRKECSRVLSRAAINSPVYVAAGGIVDAIDGLAEAVPGDRKYFHLAVPTTPGGNLTPAPKGDERTCSD
;
A
#
# COMPACT_ATOMS: atom_id res chain seq x y z
N MET A 1 -16.30 -0.54 -34.39
CA MET A 1 -15.38 0.16 -33.45
C MET A 1 -16.20 1.15 -32.64
N GLY A 2 -16.56 0.80 -31.40
CA GLY A 2 -17.38 1.63 -30.52
C GLY A 2 -16.56 2.76 -29.91
N ARG A 3 -17.11 3.98 -29.92
CA ARG A 3 -16.49 5.18 -29.34
C ARG A 3 -16.50 5.06 -27.82
N ASN A 4 -15.47 4.44 -27.24
CA ASN A 4 -15.32 4.30 -25.78
C ASN A 4 -14.88 5.63 -25.15
N ARG A 5 -15.80 6.58 -25.07
CA ARG A 5 -15.69 7.75 -24.19
C ARG A 5 -16.82 7.65 -23.17
N ILE A 6 -16.66 6.81 -22.13
CA ILE A 6 -17.69 6.60 -21.09
C ILE A 6 -17.11 6.74 -19.68
N PHE A 7 -16.11 7.62 -19.52
CA PHE A 7 -15.68 8.11 -18.23
C PHE A 7 -15.26 9.55 -18.45
N VAL A 8 -16.16 10.50 -18.15
CA VAL A 8 -15.90 11.93 -18.36
C VAL A 8 -16.24 12.70 -17.09
N GLY A 9 -15.24 13.42 -16.58
CA GLY A 9 -15.38 14.44 -15.54
C GLY A 9 -15.95 13.92 -14.22
N PRO A 10 -17.22 14.22 -13.85
CA PRO A 10 -17.78 13.87 -12.55
C PRO A 10 -17.82 12.36 -12.27
N GLU A 11 -18.27 11.54 -13.23
CA GLU A 11 -18.40 10.09 -13.06
C GLU A 11 -17.04 9.42 -12.83
N GLN A 12 -16.01 9.94 -13.48
CA GLN A 12 -14.63 9.53 -13.29
C GLN A 12 -14.13 9.84 -11.87
N ARG A 13 -14.47 11.01 -11.34
CA ARG A 13 -14.09 11.41 -9.97
C ARG A 13 -14.83 10.57 -8.93
N ASP A 14 -16.14 10.42 -9.07
CA ASP A 14 -16.97 9.62 -8.15
C ASP A 14 -16.49 8.16 -8.08
N PHE A 15 -16.08 7.61 -9.23
CA PHE A 15 -15.54 6.28 -9.29
C PHE A 15 -14.17 6.16 -8.62
N LEU A 16 -13.27 7.13 -8.83
CA LEU A 16 -11.97 7.17 -8.15
C LEU A 16 -12.11 7.37 -6.65
N ASP A 17 -13.07 8.18 -6.18
CA ASP A 17 -13.34 8.38 -4.75
C ASP A 17 -13.82 7.07 -4.08
N ARG A 18 -14.69 6.32 -4.76
CA ARG A 18 -15.11 4.98 -4.28
C ARG A 18 -13.96 4.00 -4.28
N ALA A 19 -13.11 4.03 -5.31
CA ALA A 19 -11.92 3.19 -5.38
C ALA A 19 -10.92 3.51 -4.26
N GLU A 20 -10.76 4.80 -3.91
CA GLU A 20 -9.94 5.23 -2.77
C GLU A 20 -10.44 4.63 -1.45
N GLY A 21 -11.76 4.63 -1.24
CA GLY A 21 -12.38 3.99 -0.07
C GLY A 21 -12.04 2.50 0.02
N GLY A 22 -12.17 1.78 -1.11
CA GLY A 22 -11.80 0.37 -1.20
C GLY A 22 -10.32 0.12 -0.91
N ARG A 23 -9.43 0.97 -1.43
CA ARG A 23 -7.98 0.88 -1.21
C ARG A 23 -7.60 1.08 0.25
N LYS A 24 -8.23 2.04 0.93
CA LYS A 24 -8.01 2.31 2.36
C LYS A 24 -8.41 1.11 3.22
N GLU A 25 -9.53 0.47 2.91
CA GLU A 25 -9.97 -0.71 3.66
C GLU A 25 -9.07 -1.91 3.42
N CYS A 26 -8.66 -2.16 2.17
CA CYS A 26 -7.68 -3.22 1.88
C CYS A 26 -6.34 -2.96 2.57
N SER A 27 -5.91 -1.71 2.67
CA SER A 27 -4.69 -1.33 3.40
C SER A 27 -4.79 -1.62 4.91
N ARG A 28 -5.99 -1.45 5.52
CA ARG A 28 -6.25 -1.85 6.91
C ARG A 28 -6.25 -3.36 7.10
N VAL A 29 -6.73 -4.11 6.11
CA VAL A 29 -6.66 -5.58 6.11
C VAL A 29 -5.20 -6.01 6.02
N LEU A 30 -4.41 -5.43 5.11
CA LEU A 30 -2.98 -5.72 4.94
C LEU A 30 -2.17 -5.43 6.21
N SER A 31 -2.50 -4.39 6.98
CA SER A 31 -1.79 -4.07 8.22
C SER A 31 -2.09 -5.03 9.38
N ARG A 32 -3.17 -5.81 9.29
CA ARG A 32 -3.59 -6.77 10.32
C ARG A 32 -3.38 -8.23 9.92
N ALA A 33 -3.36 -8.51 8.62
CA ALA A 33 -3.19 -9.85 8.10
C ALA A 33 -1.75 -10.33 8.32
N ALA A 34 -1.59 -11.62 8.63
CA ALA A 34 -0.27 -12.25 8.64
C ALA A 34 0.35 -12.14 7.24
N ILE A 35 1.63 -11.77 7.17
CA ILE A 35 2.40 -11.63 5.93
C ILE A 35 2.31 -12.95 5.15
N ASN A 36 2.03 -12.85 3.84
CA ASN A 36 1.82 -13.99 2.93
C ASN A 36 0.62 -14.90 3.23
N SER A 37 -0.27 -14.53 4.16
CA SER A 37 -1.54 -15.25 4.31
C SER A 37 -2.42 -15.09 3.06
N PRO A 38 -3.36 -16.01 2.81
CA PRO A 38 -4.29 -15.88 1.68
C PRO A 38 -5.03 -14.54 1.66
N VAL A 39 -5.38 -14.02 2.84
CA VAL A 39 -6.03 -12.72 3.00
C VAL A 39 -5.08 -11.57 2.64
N TYR A 40 -3.82 -11.66 3.05
CA TYR A 40 -2.79 -10.68 2.70
C TYR A 40 -2.59 -10.62 1.17
N VAL A 41 -2.44 -11.77 0.52
CA VAL A 41 -2.25 -11.86 -0.94
C VAL A 41 -3.48 -11.32 -1.68
N ALA A 42 -4.68 -11.71 -1.26
CA ALA A 42 -5.92 -11.23 -1.89
C ALA A 42 -6.12 -9.71 -1.72
N ALA A 43 -5.90 -9.18 -0.51
CA ALA A 43 -6.00 -7.74 -0.25
C ALA A 43 -4.94 -6.94 -1.03
N GLY A 44 -3.73 -7.47 -1.18
CA GLY A 44 -2.67 -6.88 -2.00
C GLY A 44 -3.08 -6.80 -3.47
N GLY A 45 -3.60 -7.89 -4.04
CA GLY A 45 -4.09 -7.91 -5.42
C GLY A 45 -5.22 -6.91 -5.70
N ILE A 46 -6.09 -6.65 -4.71
CA ILE A 46 -7.14 -5.63 -4.84
C ILE A 46 -6.52 -4.22 -4.85
N VAL A 47 -5.54 -3.94 -3.99
CA VAL A 47 -4.82 -2.66 -3.99
C VAL A 47 -4.12 -2.42 -5.32
N ASP A 48 -3.43 -3.43 -5.86
CA ASP A 48 -2.74 -3.32 -7.16
C ASP A 48 -3.73 -3.04 -8.30
N ALA A 49 -4.90 -3.68 -8.29
CA ALA A 49 -5.94 -3.43 -9.27
C ALA A 49 -6.50 -2.00 -9.19
N ILE A 50 -6.67 -1.45 -7.97
CA ILE A 50 -7.10 -0.07 -7.75
C ILE A 50 -6.01 0.94 -8.17
N ASP A 51 -4.74 0.63 -7.92
CA ASP A 51 -3.63 1.48 -8.37
C ASP A 51 -3.50 1.46 -9.90
N GLY A 52 -3.72 0.31 -10.53
CA GLY A 52 -3.81 0.19 -12.00
C GLY A 52 -5.00 0.95 -12.59
N LEU A 53 -6.11 1.04 -11.87
CA LEU A 53 -7.26 1.86 -12.25
C LEU A 53 -6.93 3.36 -12.22
N ALA A 54 -6.20 3.82 -11.19
CA ALA A 54 -5.66 5.19 -11.15
C ALA A 54 -4.62 5.45 -12.24
N GLU A 55 -3.88 4.44 -12.69
CA GLU A 55 -3.00 4.59 -13.84
C GLU A 55 -3.79 4.76 -15.14
N ALA A 56 -4.84 3.96 -15.36
CA ALA A 56 -5.60 3.94 -16.61
C ALA A 56 -6.51 5.17 -16.83
N VAL A 57 -6.95 5.82 -15.76
CA VAL A 57 -8.06 6.79 -15.80
C VAL A 57 -7.54 8.25 -15.87
N PRO A 58 -6.72 8.74 -14.92
CA PRO A 58 -6.02 10.02 -15.04
C PRO A 58 -4.60 9.93 -15.67
N GLY A 59 -4.05 8.74 -15.91
CA GLY A 59 -2.63 8.60 -16.30
C GLY A 59 -1.66 8.74 -15.14
N ASP A 60 -2.14 8.68 -13.89
CA ASP A 60 -1.36 8.93 -12.69
C ASP A 60 -1.52 7.78 -11.69
N ARG A 61 -0.61 6.81 -11.78
CA ARG A 61 -0.50 5.69 -10.83
C ARG A 61 -0.33 6.16 -9.38
N LYS A 62 0.12 7.40 -9.16
CA LYS A 62 0.33 7.98 -7.83
C LYS A 62 -0.88 8.70 -7.27
N TYR A 63 -2.01 8.71 -7.97
CA TYR A 63 -3.23 9.38 -7.52
C TYR A 63 -3.65 8.96 -6.10
N PHE A 64 -3.43 7.71 -5.73
CA PHE A 64 -3.74 7.18 -4.39
C PHE A 64 -2.52 6.97 -3.47
N HIS A 65 -1.32 7.39 -3.89
CA HIS A 65 -0.13 7.28 -3.05
C HIS A 65 -0.12 8.37 -1.97
N LEU A 66 -1.06 8.29 -1.03
CA LEU A 66 -0.83 8.80 0.32
C LEU A 66 0.14 7.82 0.99
N ALA A 67 1.34 8.35 1.26
CA ALA A 67 2.42 7.83 2.09
C ALA A 67 2.45 6.30 2.26
N VAL A 68 3.50 5.69 1.70
CA VAL A 68 3.98 4.36 2.09
C VAL A 68 3.79 4.20 3.61
N PRO A 69 3.00 3.23 4.09
CA PRO A 69 2.96 2.93 5.49
C PRO A 69 4.39 2.56 5.87
N THR A 70 5.07 3.47 6.57
CA THR A 70 6.32 3.14 7.25
C THR A 70 5.93 2.00 8.17
N THR A 71 6.34 0.78 7.81
CA THR A 71 6.27 -0.35 8.71
C THR A 71 6.78 0.16 10.05
N PRO A 72 6.01 0.11 11.16
CA PRO A 72 6.57 0.43 12.45
C PRO A 72 7.69 -0.59 12.61
N GLY A 73 8.93 -0.12 12.46
CA GLY A 73 10.10 -0.94 12.66
C GLY A 73 9.92 -1.55 14.02
N GLY A 74 9.73 -2.87 14.04
CA GLY A 74 9.75 -3.62 15.28
C GLY A 74 11.00 -3.17 16.03
N ASN A 75 10.80 -2.72 17.26
CA ASN A 75 11.84 -2.35 18.19
C ASN A 75 12.79 -3.56 18.37
N LEU A 76 13.77 -3.69 17.48
CA LEU A 76 14.95 -4.50 17.70
C LEU A 76 16.02 -3.53 18.15
N THR A 77 15.95 -3.19 19.43
CA THR A 77 17.06 -2.64 20.18
C THR A 77 18.31 -3.47 19.83
N PRO A 78 19.41 -2.88 19.32
CA PRO A 78 20.66 -3.60 19.23
C PRO A 78 21.02 -4.03 20.64
N ALA A 79 21.23 -5.33 20.85
CA ALA A 79 21.73 -5.85 22.12
C ALA A 79 22.99 -5.06 22.53
N PRO A 80 23.16 -4.70 23.82
CA PRO A 80 24.40 -4.07 24.26
C PRO A 80 25.53 -5.06 24.02
N LYS A 81 26.51 -4.68 23.19
CA LYS A 81 27.79 -5.39 23.10
C LYS A 81 28.44 -5.33 24.48
N GLY A 82 28.46 -6.48 25.13
CA GLY A 82 29.17 -6.71 26.39
C GLY A 82 30.68 -6.47 26.21
N ASP A 83 31.25 -6.00 27.30
CA ASP A 83 32.64 -5.61 27.56
C ASP A 83 33.72 -6.41 26.84
N GLU A 84 34.51 -5.73 26.01
CA GLU A 84 35.83 -6.20 25.60
C GLU A 84 36.85 -5.79 26.66
N ARG A 85 37.16 -6.76 27.52
CA ARG A 85 38.20 -6.77 28.54
C ARG A 85 39.57 -6.50 27.90
N THR A 86 40.08 -5.27 27.97
CA THR A 86 41.51 -5.01 27.76
C THR A 86 42.28 -5.37 29.02
N CYS A 87 42.81 -6.59 29.06
CA CYS A 87 44.04 -6.87 29.79
C CYS A 87 45.20 -6.40 28.91
N SER A 88 46.01 -5.48 29.41
CA SER A 88 47.38 -5.26 28.94
C SER A 88 48.28 -5.16 30.16
N ASP A 89 49.34 -5.98 30.12
CA ASP A 89 50.52 -6.02 31.00
C ASP A 89 51.14 -4.63 31.26
#